data_AF-A0A957ISG8-F1
#
_entry.id   AF-A0A957ISG8-F1
#
_cell.length_a   1.000
_cell.length_b   1.000
_cell.length_c   1.000
_cell.angle_alpha   90.00
_cell.angle_beta   90.00
_cell.angle_gamma   90.00
#
_symmetry.space_group_name_H-M   'P 1'
#
loop_
_entity.id
_entity.type
_entity.pdbx_description
1 polymer ?
#
loop_
_entity_poly.entity_id
_entity_poly.type
_entity_poly.pdbx_seq_one_letter_code
_entity_poly.pdbx_strand_id
1 'polypeptide(L)' 'MTNHILTETKAQILTLTINRPDKKNALTRAMYAALAEAINQANSDPGVRVLLITGSGDS' A
#
# COMPACT_ATOMS: atom_id res chain seq x y z
N MET A 1 12.97 11.66 -0.70
CA MET A 1 12.05 11.03 -1.67
C MET A 1 10.77 10.70 -0.94
N THR A 2 9.63 11.25 -1.35
CA THR A 2 8.35 11.05 -0.64
C THR A 2 7.81 9.67 -1.01
N ASN A 3 7.67 8.77 -0.04
CA ASN A 3 7.08 7.46 -0.30
C ASN A 3 5.55 7.58 -0.31
N HIS A 4 4.96 7.47 -1.51
CA HIS A 4 3.52 7.61 -1.72
C HIS A 4 2.73 6.33 -1.41
N ILE A 5 3.40 5.21 -1.17
CA ILE A 5 2.77 3.95 -0.76
C ILE A 5 3.50 3.48 0.50
N LEU A 6 2.83 3.54 1.65
CA LEU A 6 3.36 3.03 2.91
C LEU A 6 2.93 1.57 3.07
N THR A 7 3.80 0.75 3.64
CA THR A 7 3.57 -0.68 3.85
C THR A 7 3.80 -1.03 5.32
N GLU A 8 2.84 -1.67 5.97
CA GLU A 8 2.98 -2.16 7.35
C GLU A 8 2.41 -3.58 7.46
N THR A 9 3.18 -4.51 8.02
CA THR A 9 2.69 -5.86 8.33
C THR A 9 2.50 -6.02 9.83
N LYS A 10 1.27 -6.31 10.26
CA LYS A 10 0.95 -6.56 11.67
C LYS A 10 -0.08 -7.68 11.79
N ALA A 11 0.16 -8.64 12.68
CA ALA A 11 -0.74 -9.77 12.92
C ALA A 11 -1.19 -10.49 11.63
N GLN A 12 -0.24 -10.74 10.71
CA GLN A 12 -0.47 -11.35 9.39
C GLN A 12 -1.33 -10.52 8.42
N ILE A 13 -1.53 -9.23 8.69
CA ILE A 13 -2.22 -8.29 7.81
C ILE A 13 -1.18 -7.35 7.22
N LEU A 14 -1.05 -7.35 5.89
CA LEU A 14 -0.30 -6.31 5.17
C LEU A 14 -1.23 -5.14 4.88
N THR A 15 -0.91 -3.97 5.39
CA THR A 15 -1.61 -2.71 5.11
C THR A 15 -0.80 -1.89 4.11
N LEU A 16 -1.43 -1.56 2.98
CA LEU A 16 -0.92 -0.65 1.97
C LEU A 16 -1.67 0.68 2.07
N THR A 17 -0.98 1.75 2.46
CA THR A 17 -1.57 3.08 2.61
C THR A 17 -1.13 3.98 1.45
N ILE A 18 -2.10 4.45 0.67
CA ILE A 18 -1.88 5.50 -0.34
C ILE A 18 -1.66 6.81 0.41
N ASN A 19 -0.42 7.28 0.42
CA ASN A 19 0.07 8.42 1.17
C ASN A 19 0.36 9.61 0.26
N ARG A 20 -0.70 10.12 -0.40
CA ARG A 20 -0.63 11.31 -1.26
C ARG A 20 -1.84 12.24 -1.02
N PRO A 21 -2.07 12.67 0.23
CA PRO A 21 -3.30 13.37 0.62
C PRO A 21 -3.41 14.73 -0.07
N ASP A 22 -2.29 15.40 -0.35
CA ASP A 22 -2.22 16.67 -1.08
C ASP A 22 -2.79 16.61 -2.51
N LYS A 23 -2.91 15.39 -3.08
CA LYS A 23 -3.53 15.12 -4.38
C LYS A 23 -4.75 14.19 -4.27
N LYS A 24 -5.43 14.17 -3.11
CA LYS A 24 -6.58 13.29 -2.86
C LYS A 24 -6.28 11.82 -3.19
N ASN A 25 -5.06 11.37 -2.91
CA ASN A 25 -4.58 10.02 -3.19
C ASN A 25 -4.60 9.62 -4.67
N ALA A 26 -4.57 10.58 -5.60
CA ALA A 26 -4.50 10.32 -7.03
C ALA A 26 -3.28 9.44 -7.38
N LEU A 27 -3.54 8.29 -7.99
CA LEU A 27 -2.53 7.29 -8.32
C LEU A 27 -1.64 7.73 -9.50
N THR A 28 -0.35 7.47 -9.39
CA THR A 28 0.61 7.64 -10.48
C THR A 28 1.04 6.26 -11.01
N ARG A 29 1.66 6.21 -12.20
CA ARG A 29 2.23 4.96 -12.74
C ARG A 29 3.22 4.29 -11.79
N ALA A 30 4.06 5.07 -11.12
CA ALA A 30 5.01 4.54 -10.14
C ALA A 30 4.30 3.92 -8.92
N MET A 31 3.19 4.52 -8.47
CA MET A 31 2.38 3.98 -7.38
C MET A 31 1.68 2.67 -7.80
N TYR A 32 1.19 2.57 -9.04
CA TYR A 32 0.66 1.30 -9.55
C TYR A 32 1.71 0.20 -9.55
N ALA A 33 2.93 0.50 -9.98
CA ALA A 33 4.04 -0.46 -9.95
C ALA A 33 4.35 -0.91 -8.52
N ALA A 34 4.44 0.03 -7.57
CA ALA A 34 4.69 -0.28 -6.16
C ALA A 34 3.57 -1.12 -5.51
N LEU A 35 2.30 -0.81 -5.81
CA LEU A 35 1.16 -1.60 -5.34
C LEU A 35 1.20 -3.02 -5.91
N ALA A 36 1.46 -3.17 -7.22
CA ALA A 36 1.54 -4.47 -7.86
C ALA A 36 2.68 -5.33 -7.27
N GLU A 37 3.84 -4.72 -7.03
CA GLU A 37 4.96 -5.38 -6.37
C GLU A 37 4.60 -5.86 -4.96
N ALA A 38 4.01 -4.99 -4.14
CA ALA A 38 3.61 -5.33 -2.78
C ALA A 38 2.55 -6.44 -2.71
N ILE A 39 1.59 -6.45 -3.65
CA ILE A 39 0.58 -7.50 -3.77
C ILE A 39 1.23 -8.84 -4.15
N ASN A 40 2.16 -8.85 -5.10
CA ASN A 40 2.88 -10.06 -5.49
C ASN A 40 3.76 -10.62 -4.36
N GLN A 41 4.42 -9.74 -3.61
CA GLN A 41 5.19 -10.12 -2.42
C GLN A 41 4.28 -10.74 -1.36
N ALA A 42 3.15 -10.10 -1.04
CA ALA A 42 2.16 -10.62 -0.10
C ALA A 42 1.61 -11.99 -0.51
N ASN A 43 1.36 -12.21 -1.81
CA ASN A 43 0.87 -13.49 -2.31
C ASN A 43 1.89 -14.63 -2.14
N SER A 44 3.18 -14.30 -2.06
CA SER A 44 4.27 -15.27 -1.89
C SER A 44 4.71 -15.41 -0.43
N ASP A 45 4.21 -14.57 0.47
CA ASP A 45 4.58 -14.56 1.88
C ASP A 45 3.54 -15.34 2.73
N PRO A 46 3.88 -16.54 3.24
CA PRO A 46 2.97 -17.31 4.10
C PRO A 46 2.67 -16.60 5.44
N GLY A 47 3.46 -15.58 5.81
CA GLY A 47 3.21 -14.72 6.94
C GLY A 47 2.07 -13.72 6.73
N VAL A 48 1.67 -13.45 5.48
CA VAL A 48 0.55 -12.55 5.14
C VAL A 48 -0.70 -13.36 4.81
N ARG A 49 -1.77 -13.13 5.55
CA ARG A 49 -3.07 -13.79 5.37
C ARG A 49 -4.16 -12.86 4.84
N VAL A 50 -3.98 -11.56 5.04
CA VAL A 50 -4.92 -10.52 4.60
C VAL A 50 -4.13 -9.34 4.06
N LEU A 51 -4.63 -8.75 2.97
CA LEU A 51 -4.11 -7.51 2.42
C LEU A 51 -5.20 -6.43 2.51
N LEU A 52 -4.88 -5.33 3.18
CA LEU A 52 -5.73 -4.15 3.33
C LEU A 52 -5.14 -3.01 2.49
N ILE A 53 -5.97 -2.37 1.66
CA ILE A 53 -5.59 -1.14 0.95
C ILE A 53 -6.44 0.00 1.49
N THR A 54 -5.78 1.10 1.89
CA THR A 54 -6.44 2.29 2.42
C THR A 54 -5.77 3.58 1.91
N GLY A 55 -6.43 4.72 2.09
CA GLY A 55 -5.89 6.04 1.81
C GLY A 55 -5.57 6.81 3.08
N SER A 56 -4.52 7.63 3.04
CA SER A 56 -4.23 8.61 4.10
C SER A 56 -5.06 9.89 3.93
N GLY A 57 -5.20 10.64 5.02
CA GLY A 57 -5.94 11.91 5.06
C GLY A 57 -7.43 11.73 5.33
N ASP A 58 -8.10 12.84 5.60
CA ASP A 58 -9.54 12.87 5.86
C ASP A 58 -10.34 12.99 4.55
N SER A 59 -11.58 12.49 4.57
CA SER A 59 -12.51 12.55 3.43
C SER A 59 -13.07 13.94 3.19
#